data_AF-B4MJZ1-F1
#
_entry.id   AF-B4MJZ1-F1
#
_cell.length_a   1.000
_cell.length_b   1.000
_cell.length_c   1.000
_cell.angle_alpha   90.00
_cell.angle_beta   90.00
_cell.angle_gamma   90.00
#
_symmetry.space_group_name_H-M   'P 1'
#
loop_
_entity.id
_entity.type
_entity.pdbx_description
1 polymer ?
#
loop_
_entity_poly.entity_id
_entity_poly.type
_entity_poly.pdbx_seq_one_letter_code
_entity_poly.pdbx_strand_id
1 'polypeptide(L)'
;MESMNPRDIVQCPYNKAHTMLRKKLQQHVMKCKETYKDEIELLVCPFNKTHLLPAADFHQHTKSCEDRKIIMHYQLSQAAELNEETKHEKIEADENWDDTSVENYNPNLYASQANIVREANGLFPAQRKQFIKQERRRILGEDYDDVKPPKASKIK
;
A
#
# COMPACT_ATOMS: atom_id res chain seq x y z
N MET A 1 -9.46 19.34 15.95
CA MET A 1 -9.73 20.09 14.70
C MET A 1 -8.41 20.69 14.27
N GLU A 2 -7.70 20.06 13.32
CA GLU A 2 -6.42 20.58 12.85
C GLU A 2 -6.66 21.87 12.05
N SER A 3 -5.99 22.94 12.49
CA SER A 3 -5.95 24.22 11.81
C SER A 3 -5.43 24.04 10.38
N MET A 4 -6.28 24.30 9.40
CA MET A 4 -5.96 24.19 7.98
C MET A 4 -4.95 25.28 7.61
N ASN A 5 -3.70 24.91 7.38
CA ASN A 5 -2.66 25.88 7.03
C ASN A 5 -2.93 26.43 5.61
N PRO A 6 -2.95 27.76 5.40
CA PRO A 6 -3.18 28.34 4.07
C PRO A 6 -2.09 27.97 3.05
N ARG A 7 -0.93 27.48 3.50
CA ARG A 7 0.15 26.93 2.65
C ARG A 7 -0.20 25.59 1.98
N ASP A 8 -1.26 24.92 2.43
CA ASP A 8 -1.70 23.65 1.85
C ASP A 8 -2.60 23.83 0.64
N ILE A 9 -3.04 25.05 0.32
CA ILE A 9 -3.89 25.32 -0.84
C ILE A 9 -3.00 25.64 -2.05
N VAL A 10 -3.20 24.91 -3.13
CA VAL A 10 -2.43 24.99 -4.38
C VAL A 10 -3.37 25.09 -5.58
N GLN A 11 -2.87 25.70 -6.66
CA GLN A 11 -3.58 25.81 -7.93
C GLN A 11 -3.18 24.67 -8.87
N CYS A 12 -4.11 24.24 -9.73
CA CYS A 12 -3.83 23.26 -10.76
C CYS A 12 -2.96 23.88 -11.88
N PRO A 13 -1.90 23.18 -12.33
CA PRO A 13 -1.06 23.63 -13.44
C PRO A 13 -1.80 23.74 -14.79
N TYR A 14 -2.85 22.94 -15.01
CA TYR A 14 -3.65 22.98 -16.25
C TYR A 14 -4.69 24.10 -16.24
N ASN A 15 -5.30 24.38 -15.10
CA ASN A 15 -6.34 25.39 -14.98
C ASN A 15 -6.24 26.12 -13.64
N LYS A 16 -5.89 27.42 -13.69
CA LYS A 16 -5.72 28.28 -12.52
C LYS A 16 -7.01 28.49 -11.72
N ALA A 17 -8.18 28.23 -12.30
CA ALA A 17 -9.46 28.28 -11.59
C ALA A 17 -9.61 27.14 -10.57
N HIS A 18 -8.92 26.01 -10.77
CA HIS A 18 -8.94 24.91 -9.83
C HIS A 18 -7.99 25.19 -8.67
N THR A 19 -8.56 25.45 -7.49
CA THR A 19 -7.87 25.59 -6.21
C THR A 19 -8.23 24.43 -5.31
N MET A 20 -7.23 23.81 -4.69
CA MET A 20 -7.44 22.62 -3.85
C MET A 20 -6.29 22.37 -2.89
N LEU A 21 -6.45 21.41 -1.99
CA LEU A 21 -5.37 21.00 -1.11
C LEU A 21 -4.25 20.29 -1.86
N ARG A 22 -3.00 20.51 -1.44
CA ARG A 22 -1.77 19.87 -1.95
C ARG A 22 -1.89 18.35 -1.94
N LYS A 23 -2.49 17.77 -0.89
CA LYS A 23 -2.75 16.31 -0.80
C LYS A 23 -3.67 15.78 -1.90
N LYS A 24 -4.60 16.60 -2.42
CA LYS A 24 -5.55 16.23 -3.48
C LYS A 24 -5.07 16.58 -4.89
N LEU A 25 -4.04 17.41 -5.02
CA LEU A 25 -3.52 17.88 -6.32
C LEU A 25 -3.12 16.72 -7.23
N GLN A 26 -2.41 15.71 -6.70
CA GLN A 26 -1.92 14.60 -7.51
C GLN A 26 -3.06 13.80 -8.17
N GLN A 27 -4.13 13.50 -7.42
CA GLN A 27 -5.30 12.79 -7.96
C GLN A 27 -6.05 13.64 -8.98
N HIS A 28 -6.11 14.95 -8.76
CA HIS A 28 -6.77 15.88 -9.67
C HIS A 28 -6.03 16.06 -10.99
N VAL A 29 -4.71 16.25 -10.92
CA VAL A 29 -3.83 16.46 -12.08
C VAL A 29 -3.96 15.32 -13.09
N MET A 30 -4.10 14.08 -12.64
CA MET A 30 -4.27 12.92 -13.55
C MET A 30 -5.53 13.06 -14.42
N LYS A 31 -6.66 13.47 -13.83
CA LYS A 31 -7.92 13.68 -14.55
C LYS A 31 -7.87 14.95 -15.41
N CYS A 32 -7.32 16.03 -14.84
CA CYS A 32 -7.23 17.32 -15.51
C CYS A 32 -6.32 17.24 -16.75
N LYS A 33 -5.27 16.41 -16.70
CA LYS A 33 -4.39 16.12 -17.83
C LYS A 33 -5.14 15.48 -19.00
N GLU A 34 -6.07 14.57 -18.74
CA GLU A 34 -6.87 13.95 -19.81
C GLU A 34 -7.86 14.94 -20.43
N THR A 35 -8.45 15.81 -19.61
CA THR A 35 -9.40 16.84 -20.09
C THR A 35 -8.72 17.91 -20.95
N TYR A 36 -7.53 18.37 -20.58
CA TYR A 36 -6.83 19.48 -21.25
C TYR A 36 -5.63 19.02 -22.09
N LYS A 37 -5.58 17.73 -22.46
CA LYS A 37 -4.43 17.15 -23.18
C LYS A 37 -4.14 17.86 -24.50
N ASP A 38 -5.19 18.32 -25.19
CA ASP A 38 -5.09 18.91 -26.52
C ASP A 38 -4.85 20.43 -26.49
N GLU A 39 -5.10 21.08 -25.35
CA GLU A 39 -4.99 22.54 -25.20
C GLU A 39 -3.65 22.97 -24.59
N ILE A 40 -3.13 22.20 -23.62
CA ILE A 40 -1.96 22.58 -22.84
C ILE A 40 -1.00 21.40 -22.68
N GLU A 41 0.15 21.49 -23.32
CA GLU A 41 1.26 20.56 -23.11
C GLU A 41 2.13 21.02 -21.95
N LEU A 42 2.07 20.27 -20.84
CA LEU A 42 2.97 20.45 -19.70
C LEU A 42 4.03 19.35 -19.69
N LEU A 43 5.28 19.77 -19.53
CA LEU A 43 6.43 18.89 -19.39
C LEU A 43 6.66 18.54 -17.92
N VAL A 44 7.13 17.32 -17.69
CA VAL A 44 7.45 16.80 -16.36
C VAL A 44 8.92 17.04 -16.06
N CYS A 45 9.24 17.63 -14.91
CA CYS A 45 10.63 17.84 -14.50
C CYS A 45 11.39 16.50 -14.36
N PRO A 46 12.64 16.41 -14.85
CA PRO A 46 13.46 15.21 -14.69
C PRO A 46 13.78 14.86 -13.22
N PHE A 47 13.83 15.86 -12.33
CA PHE A 47 14.20 15.69 -10.92
C PHE A 47 13.00 15.35 -10.03
N ASN A 48 11.81 15.85 -10.37
CA ASN A 48 10.60 15.60 -9.60
C ASN A 48 9.36 15.51 -10.51
N LYS A 49 8.69 14.35 -10.46
CA LYS A 49 7.51 14.06 -11.27
C LYS A 49 6.28 14.88 -10.89
N THR A 50 6.26 15.53 -9.73
CA THR A 50 5.16 16.42 -9.33
C THR A 50 5.24 17.79 -9.97
N HIS A 51 6.41 18.19 -10.49
CA HIS A 51 6.57 19.47 -11.18
C HIS A 51 6.10 19.33 -12.63
N LEU A 52 4.99 20.00 -12.92
CA LEU A 52 4.41 20.15 -14.25
C LEU A 52 4.59 21.59 -14.70
N LEU A 53 5.25 21.78 -15.84
CA LEU A 53 5.71 23.09 -16.28
C LEU A 53 5.39 23.31 -17.76
N PRO A 54 5.04 24.54 -18.17
CA PRO A 54 4.95 24.89 -19.57
C PRO A 54 6.30 24.74 -20.28
N ALA A 55 6.27 24.46 -21.58
CA ALA A 55 7.49 24.27 -22.38
C ALA A 55 8.46 25.46 -22.33
N ALA A 56 7.93 26.69 -22.26
CA ALA A 56 8.74 27.92 -22.15
C ALA A 56 9.58 27.97 -20.86
N ASP A 57 9.00 27.57 -19.73
CA ASP A 57 9.64 27.68 -18.42
C ASP A 57 10.51 26.46 -18.08
N PHE A 58 10.36 25.35 -18.82
CA PHE A 58 11.02 24.08 -18.57
C PHE A 58 12.55 24.20 -18.53
N HIS A 59 13.15 24.95 -19.47
CA HIS A 59 14.60 25.14 -19.53
C HIS A 59 15.16 25.96 -18.38
N GLN A 60 14.39 26.94 -17.89
CA GLN A 60 14.81 27.74 -16.74
C GLN A 60 14.67 26.93 -15.45
N HIS A 61 13.54 26.23 -15.28
CA HIS A 61 13.29 25.38 -14.14
C HIS A 61 14.36 24.29 -13.98
N THR A 62 14.75 23.60 -15.05
CA THR A 62 15.77 22.54 -14.96
C THR A 62 17.11 23.05 -14.43
N LYS A 63 17.44 24.34 -14.63
CA LYS A 63 18.65 24.96 -14.07
C LYS A 63 18.49 25.29 -12.58
N SER A 64 17.32 25.79 -12.17
CA SER A 64 17.06 26.32 -10.82
C SER A 64 16.18 25.45 -9.92
N CYS A 65 15.85 24.23 -10.33
CA CYS A 65 14.98 23.33 -9.57
C CYS A 65 15.55 23.03 -8.18
N GLU A 66 14.73 23.17 -7.14
CA GLU A 66 15.13 22.90 -5.75
C GLU A 66 15.50 21.43 -5.54
N ASP A 67 14.71 20.51 -6.12
CA ASP A 67 14.91 19.07 -5.99
C ASP A 67 16.18 18.57 -6.70
N ARG A 68 16.77 19.37 -7.59
CA ARG A 68 18.08 19.07 -8.18
C ARG A 68 19.15 18.92 -7.10
N LYS A 69 19.03 19.66 -5.99
CA LYS A 69 19.98 19.62 -4.87
C LYS A 69 20.03 18.25 -4.21
N ILE A 70 18.92 17.52 -4.17
CA ILE A 70 18.85 16.19 -3.54
C ILE A 70 19.72 15.20 -4.32
N ILE A 71 19.55 15.17 -5.63
CA ILE A 71 20.32 14.27 -6.51
C ILE A 71 21.79 14.67 -6.51
N MET A 72 22.07 15.97 -6.61
CA MET A 72 23.44 16.49 -6.57
C MET A 72 24.13 16.18 -5.24
N HIS A 73 23.42 16.31 -4.12
CA HIS A 73 23.93 15.94 -2.81
C HIS A 73 24.31 14.47 -2.78
N TYR A 74 23.46 13.57 -3.27
CA TYR A 74 23.76 12.13 -3.31
C TYR A 74 24.99 11.80 -4.18
N GLN A 75 25.17 12.51 -5.29
CA GLN A 75 26.29 12.27 -6.21
C GLN A 75 27.62 12.85 -5.71
N LEU A 76 27.57 13.96 -4.98
CA LEU A 76 28.76 14.71 -4.56
C LEU A 76 29.07 14.56 -3.06
N SER A 77 28.16 13.99 -2.28
CA SER A 77 28.41 13.71 -0.87
C SER A 77 29.56 12.72 -0.77
N GLN A 78 30.60 13.12 -0.04
CA GLN A 78 31.64 12.19 0.33
C GLN A 78 31.01 11.07 1.15
N ALA A 79 31.55 9.86 1.00
CA ALA A 79 31.17 8.76 1.88
C ALA A 79 31.36 9.22 3.32
N ALA A 80 30.39 8.93 4.19
CA ALA A 80 30.54 9.25 5.60
C ALA A 80 31.80 8.55 6.12
N GLU A 81 32.69 9.31 6.75
CA GLU A 81 33.82 8.73 7.47
C GLU A 81 33.24 7.83 8.57
N LEU A 82 33.74 6.59 8.67
CA LEU A 82 33.32 5.69 9.73
C LEU A 82 34.15 6.02 10.98
N ASN A 83 33.55 6.73 11.92
CA ASN A 83 34.15 7.04 13.22
C ASN A 83 34.03 5.81 14.14
N GLU A 84 34.92 5.67 15.12
CA GLU A 84 34.77 4.66 16.18
C GLU A 84 33.42 4.80 16.92
N GLU A 85 32.87 6.01 17.04
CA GLU A 85 31.54 6.25 17.61
C GLU A 85 30.39 5.68 16.75
N THR A 86 30.58 5.60 15.43
CA THR A 86 29.58 5.05 14.51
C THR A 86 29.71 3.55 14.32
N LYS A 87 30.85 2.98 14.74
CA LYS A 87 31.15 1.56 14.63
C LYS A 87 30.63 0.87 15.88
N HIS A 88 29.56 0.11 15.72
CA HIS A 88 29.13 -0.80 16.77
C HIS A 88 30.04 -2.03 16.80
N GLU A 89 30.34 -2.54 17.99
CA GLU A 89 31.00 -3.83 18.14
C GLU A 89 30.16 -4.91 17.43
N LYS A 90 30.81 -5.96 16.96
CA LYS A 90 30.08 -7.05 16.30
C LYS A 90 29.16 -7.69 17.34
N ILE A 91 27.84 -7.53 17.19
CA ILE A 91 26.88 -8.23 18.03
C ILE A 91 26.98 -9.71 17.68
N GLU A 92 27.50 -10.50 18.62
CA GLU A 92 27.41 -11.95 18.54
C GLU A 92 25.97 -12.33 18.93
N ALA A 93 25.23 -12.85 17.97
CA ALA A 93 23.92 -13.43 18.19
C ALA A 93 24.05 -14.95 18.05
N ASP A 94 23.56 -15.68 19.04
CA ASP A 94 23.53 -17.15 19.02
C ASP A 94 22.54 -17.69 17.98
N GLU A 95 21.59 -16.86 17.55
CA GLU A 95 20.56 -17.18 16.56
C GLU A 95 20.78 -16.37 15.27
N ASN A 96 21.10 -17.07 14.19
CA ASN A 96 21.21 -16.51 12.85
C ASN A 96 19.94 -16.83 12.04
N TRP A 97 19.30 -15.80 11.48
CA TRP A 97 18.13 -15.96 10.61
C TRP A 97 18.42 -16.78 9.34
N ASP A 98 19.70 -16.91 8.96
CA ASP A 98 20.13 -17.69 7.78
C ASP A 98 20.31 -19.19 8.07
N ASP A 99 20.45 -19.60 9.34
CA ASP A 99 20.75 -20.99 9.72
C ASP A 99 19.48 -21.81 10.09
N THR A 100 18.31 -21.16 10.17
CA THR A 100 17.04 -21.85 10.44
C THR A 100 16.44 -22.44 9.17
N SER A 101 16.86 -23.66 8.82
CA SER A 101 16.18 -24.46 7.78
C SER A 101 14.87 -25.03 8.33
N VAL A 102 13.88 -24.17 8.55
CA VAL A 102 12.50 -24.56 8.86
C VAL A 102 11.71 -24.76 7.57
N GLU A 103 10.73 -25.66 7.59
CA GLU A 103 9.79 -25.79 6.48
C GLU A 103 9.04 -24.47 6.28
N ASN A 104 8.72 -24.15 5.02
CA ASN A 104 7.92 -22.97 4.71
C ASN A 104 6.56 -23.04 5.44
N TYR A 105 6.19 -21.94 6.09
CA TYR A 105 4.86 -21.80 6.70
C TYR A 105 3.76 -22.08 5.66
N ASN A 106 2.96 -23.11 5.91
CA ASN A 106 1.83 -23.45 5.06
C ASN A 106 0.52 -22.89 5.66
N PRO A 107 -0.03 -21.80 5.09
CA PRO A 107 -1.22 -21.16 5.64
C PRO A 107 -2.44 -22.08 5.58
N ASN A 108 -2.50 -23.02 4.64
CA ASN A 108 -3.64 -23.94 4.53
C ASN A 108 -3.66 -24.98 5.65
N LEU A 109 -2.49 -25.48 6.06
CA LEU A 109 -2.37 -26.40 7.20
C LEU A 109 -2.75 -25.69 8.49
N TYR A 110 -2.17 -24.52 8.74
CA TYR A 110 -2.54 -23.70 9.89
C TYR A 110 -4.04 -23.39 9.92
N ALA A 111 -4.59 -22.93 8.79
CA ALA A 111 -6.01 -22.58 8.69
C ALA A 111 -6.93 -23.77 9.00
N SER A 112 -6.54 -24.99 8.63
CA SER A 112 -7.34 -26.19 8.89
C SER A 112 -7.39 -26.59 10.36
N GLN A 113 -6.39 -26.22 11.16
CA GLN A 113 -6.27 -26.62 12.56
C GLN A 113 -6.66 -25.48 13.52
N ALA A 114 -6.35 -24.25 13.15
CA ALA A 114 -6.57 -23.07 13.99
C ALA A 114 -8.07 -22.80 14.22
N ASN A 115 -8.40 -22.18 15.35
CA ASN A 115 -9.77 -21.78 15.68
C ASN A 115 -10.19 -20.52 14.89
N ILE A 116 -10.27 -20.64 13.57
CA ILE A 116 -10.69 -19.58 12.65
C ILE A 116 -11.89 -20.03 11.83
N VAL A 117 -12.72 -19.08 11.41
CA VAL A 117 -13.83 -19.33 10.49
C VAL A 117 -13.28 -19.37 9.06
N ARG A 118 -13.52 -20.47 8.34
CA ARG A 118 -13.08 -20.66 6.95
C ARG A 118 -14.26 -20.57 6.00
N GLU A 119 -14.02 -20.02 4.81
CA GLU A 119 -15.04 -19.87 3.76
C GLU A 119 -14.82 -20.83 2.59
N ALA A 120 -15.91 -21.40 2.06
CA ALA A 120 -15.92 -22.32 0.91
C ALA A 120 -16.21 -21.56 -0.40
N ASN A 121 -15.30 -20.67 -0.78
CA ASN A 121 -15.43 -19.85 -1.99
C ASN A 121 -15.19 -20.69 -3.25
N GLY A 122 -16.04 -20.53 -4.28
CA GLY A 122 -15.91 -21.21 -5.58
C GLY A 122 -16.34 -22.69 -5.63
N LEU A 123 -16.82 -23.29 -4.54
CA LEU A 123 -17.26 -24.70 -4.51
C LEU A 123 -18.71 -24.89 -4.97
N PHE A 124 -18.99 -26.04 -5.60
CA PHE A 124 -20.34 -26.47 -5.97
C PHE A 124 -21.26 -26.56 -4.74
N PRO A 125 -22.58 -26.41 -4.89
CA PRO A 125 -23.51 -26.42 -3.75
C PRO A 125 -23.39 -27.64 -2.84
N ALA A 126 -23.16 -28.85 -3.39
CA ALA A 126 -22.97 -30.07 -2.62
C ALA A 126 -21.66 -30.06 -1.79
N GLN A 127 -20.56 -29.62 -2.42
CA GLN A 127 -19.25 -29.51 -1.78
C GLN A 127 -19.25 -28.44 -0.68
N ARG A 128 -19.96 -27.32 -0.89
CA ARG A 128 -20.13 -26.27 0.12
C ARG A 128 -20.88 -26.78 1.35
N LYS A 129 -21.95 -27.57 1.16
CA LYS A 129 -22.68 -28.21 2.26
C LYS A 129 -21.80 -29.19 3.03
N GLN A 130 -20.99 -29.99 2.33
CA GLN A 130 -20.03 -30.91 2.95
C GLN A 130 -18.97 -30.16 3.76
N PHE A 131 -18.42 -29.07 3.21
CA PHE A 131 -17.45 -28.22 3.89
C PHE A 131 -18.02 -27.61 5.18
N ILE A 132 -19.23 -27.02 5.12
CA ILE A 132 -19.91 -26.47 6.31
C ILE A 132 -20.14 -27.55 7.36
N LYS A 133 -20.53 -28.77 6.94
CA LYS A 133 -20.69 -29.91 7.85
C LYS A 133 -19.38 -30.28 8.54
N GLN A 134 -18.28 -30.32 7.80
CA GLN A 134 -16.95 -30.61 8.34
C GLN A 134 -16.46 -29.52 9.31
N GLU A 135 -16.61 -28.24 8.95
CA GLU A 135 -16.25 -27.13 9.83
C GLU A 135 -17.10 -27.09 11.11
N ARG A 136 -18.40 -27.41 11.03
CA ARG A 136 -19.24 -27.54 12.22
C ARG A 136 -18.80 -28.67 13.14
N ARG A 137 -18.42 -29.83 12.59
CA ARG A 137 -17.85 -30.93 13.38
C ARG A 137 -16.50 -30.56 14.00
N ARG A 138 -15.67 -29.80 13.29
CA ARG A 138 -14.39 -29.30 13.83
C ARG A 138 -14.59 -28.34 15.00
N ILE A 139 -15.57 -27.45 14.93
CA ILE A 139 -15.82 -26.42 15.96
C ILE A 139 -16.62 -26.99 17.14
N LEU A 140 -17.62 -27.85 16.89
CA LEU A 140 -18.57 -28.32 17.90
C LEU A 140 -18.31 -29.75 18.40
N GLY A 141 -17.38 -30.49 17.78
CA GLY A 141 -17.08 -31.89 18.11
C GLY A 141 -17.86 -32.91 17.28
N GLU A 142 -17.47 -34.18 17.40
CA GLU A 142 -18.05 -35.31 16.64
C GLU A 142 -19.54 -35.55 16.95
N ASP A 143 -20.01 -35.11 18.12
CA ASP A 143 -21.39 -35.24 18.58
C ASP A 143 -22.39 -34.32 17.85
N TYR A 144 -21.92 -33.45 16.94
CA TYR A 144 -22.79 -32.55 16.17
C TYR A 144 -23.81 -33.31 15.30
N ASP A 145 -23.46 -34.50 14.80
CA ASP A 145 -24.33 -35.27 13.92
C ASP A 145 -25.58 -35.84 14.65
N ASP A 146 -25.58 -35.88 15.99
CA ASP A 146 -26.72 -36.31 16.82
C ASP A 146 -27.69 -35.16 17.17
N VAL A 147 -27.27 -33.91 17.04
CA VAL A 147 -28.12 -32.75 17.32
C VAL A 147 -28.93 -32.39 16.08
N LYS A 148 -30.13 -32.98 15.97
CA LYS A 148 -31.10 -32.63 14.92
C LYS A 148 -31.37 -31.11 14.96
N PRO A 149 -31.12 -30.36 13.87
CA PRO A 149 -31.38 -28.92 13.88
C PRO A 149 -32.85 -28.67 14.21
N PRO A 150 -33.16 -27.68 15.06
CA PRO A 150 -34.54 -27.35 15.37
C PRO A 150 -35.29 -27.10 14.06
N LYS A 151 -36.42 -27.80 13.87
CA LYS A 151 -37.25 -27.63 12.68
C LYS A 151 -37.66 -26.17 12.61
N ALA A 152 -37.29 -25.48 11.52
CA ALA A 152 -37.72 -24.11 11.28
C ALA A 152 -39.25 -24.05 11.36
N SER A 153 -39.78 -23.43 12.41
CA SER A 153 -41.19 -23.07 12.48
C SER A 153 -41.43 -22.08 11.35
N LYS A 154 -42.26 -22.46 10.36
CA LYS A 154 -42.75 -21.50 9.37
C LYS A 154 -43.48 -20.40 10.14
N ILE A 155 -42.86 -19.24 10.26
CA ILE A 155 -43.54 -18.02 10.68
C ILE A 155 -44.60 -17.79 9.59
N LYS A 156 -45.87 -17.90 9.97
CA LYS A 156 -47.02 -17.59 9.12
C LYS A 156 -47.14 -16.07 8.95
#